data_AF-J9PIJ6-F1
#
_entry.id   AF-J9PIJ6-F1
#
_cell.length_a   1.000
_cell.length_b   1.000
_cell.length_c   1.000
_cell.angle_alpha   90.00
_cell.angle_beta   90.00
_cell.angle_gamma   90.00
#
_symmetry.space_group_name_H-M   'P 1'
#
loop_
_entity.id
_entity.type
_entity.pdbx_description
1 polymer ?
#
loop_
_entity_poly.entity_id
_entity_poly.type
_entity_poly.pdbx_seq_one_letter_code
_entity_poly.pdbx_strand_id
1 'polypeptide(L)' 'IGVVVESKEGYLMDREGCKLSCFIRPSGYCGRECEIKKGSSGYCRWLACYCYGLPDRVKVWSYATNTCGKK' A
#
# COMPACT_ATOMS: atom_id res chain seq x y z
N ILE A 1 28.34 7.59 -4.06
CA ILE A 1 27.68 6.72 -3.06
C ILE A 1 26.27 6.46 -3.58
N GLY A 2 26.00 5.25 -4.07
CA GLY A 2 24.68 4.90 -4.61
C GLY A 2 23.70 4.80 -3.46
N VAL A 3 22.66 5.65 -3.46
CA VAL A 3 21.55 5.51 -2.52
C VAL A 3 20.84 4.24 -2.92
N VAL A 4 21.04 3.16 -2.16
CA VAL A 4 20.14 2.01 -2.21
C VAL A 4 18.83 2.54 -1.67
N VAL A 5 17.94 3.00 -2.56
CA VAL A 5 16.57 3.32 -2.17
C VAL A 5 15.94 1.98 -1.85
N GLU A 6 15.96 1.62 -0.57
CA GLU A 6 15.27 0.44 -0.07
C GLU A 6 13.80 0.61 -0.43
N SER A 7 13.43 -0.11 -1.47
CA SER A 7 12.16 0.03 -2.16
C SER A 7 11.22 -0.94 -1.49
N LYS A 8 10.52 -0.47 -0.44
CA LYS A 8 9.64 -1.35 0.32
C LYS A 8 8.38 -1.71 -0.47
N GLU A 9 7.79 -2.84 -0.12
CA GLU A 9 6.53 -3.32 -0.68
C GLU A 9 5.52 -3.60 0.44
N GLY A 10 4.24 -3.63 0.09
CA GLY A 10 3.21 -3.98 1.07
C GLY A 10 1.81 -3.50 0.71
N TYR A 11 0.86 -3.89 1.55
CA TYR A 11 -0.52 -3.45 1.42
C TYR A 11 -0.68 -2.00 1.87
N LEU A 12 -1.37 -1.19 1.07
CA LEU A 12 -1.75 0.16 1.49
C LEU A 12 -2.78 0.11 2.60
N MET A 13 -2.76 1.16 3.40
CA MET A 13 -3.77 1.40 4.43
C MET A 13 -4.64 2.60 4.07
N ASP A 14 -5.90 2.53 4.44
CA ASP A 14 -6.77 3.70 4.53
C ASP A 14 -6.47 4.53 5.78
N ARG A 15 -7.30 5.54 6.04
CA ARG A 15 -7.13 6.46 7.18
C ARG A 15 -7.40 5.79 8.54
N GLU A 16 -8.09 4.65 8.55
CA GLU A 16 -8.42 3.88 9.74
C GLU A 16 -7.35 2.81 10.04
N GLY A 17 -6.35 2.68 9.16
CA GLY A 17 -5.31 1.66 9.26
C GLY A 17 -5.76 0.28 8.79
N CYS A 18 -6.91 0.19 8.11
CA CYS A 18 -7.35 -1.01 7.42
C CYS A 18 -6.66 -1.13 6.06
N LYS A 19 -6.54 -2.36 5.55
CA LYS A 19 -6.07 -2.58 4.18
C LYS A 19 -6.98 -1.84 3.19
N LEU A 20 -6.40 -1.08 2.27
CA LEU A 20 -7.14 -0.34 1.26
C LEU A 20 -7.82 -1.31 0.30
N SER A 21 -9.15 -1.41 0.36
CA SER A 21 -9.93 -2.38 -0.41
C SER A 21 -10.02 -2.03 -1.90
N CYS A 22 -9.94 -3.06 -2.75
CA CYS A 22 -10.13 -2.97 -4.20
C CYS A 22 -11.30 -3.83 -4.73
N PHE A 23 -12.18 -4.34 -3.85
CA PHE A 23 -13.26 -5.28 -4.21
C PHE A 23 -14.24 -4.76 -5.28
N ILE A 24 -14.65 -3.50 -5.20
CA ILE A 24 -15.58 -2.85 -6.14
C ILE A 24 -14.91 -1.71 -6.93
N ARG A 25 -13.58 -1.72 -7.03
CA ARG A 25 -12.82 -0.63 -7.64
C ARG A 25 -12.44 -0.98 -9.09
N PRO A 26 -12.36 0.02 -9.97
CA PRO A 26 -11.97 -0.21 -11.36
C PRO A 26 -10.54 -0.77 -11.46
N SER A 27 -10.27 -1.48 -12.55
CA SER A 27 -8.93 -1.94 -12.88
C SER A 27 -7.96 -0.74 -12.91
N GLY A 28 -6.79 -0.90 -12.30
CA GLY A 28 -5.78 0.18 -12.18
C GLY A 28 -5.95 1.09 -10.96
N TYR A 29 -7.03 0.96 -10.17
CA TYR A 29 -7.20 1.74 -8.93
C TYR A 29 -5.98 1.64 -8.00
N CYS A 30 -5.53 0.42 -7.71
CA CYS A 30 -4.38 0.22 -6.83
C CYS A 30 -3.08 0.78 -7.43
N GLY A 31 -2.86 0.68 -8.74
CA GLY A 31 -1.70 1.28 -9.40
C GLY A 31 -1.66 2.80 -9.16
N ARG A 32 -2.78 3.48 -9.39
CA ARG A 32 -2.91 4.93 -9.13
C ARG A 32 -2.67 5.28 -7.66
N GLU A 33 -3.25 4.54 -6.72
CA GLU A 33 -3.06 4.80 -5.28
C GLU A 33 -1.60 4.58 -4.85
N CYS A 34 -0.93 3.57 -5.41
CA CYS A 34 0.49 3.33 -5.18
C CYS A 34 1.35 4.47 -5.73
N GLU A 35 1.09 4.94 -6.96
CA GLU A 35 1.78 6.08 -7.57
C GLU A 35 1.61 7.37 -6.76
N ILE A 36 0.41 7.63 -6.23
CA ILE A 36 0.15 8.77 -5.32
C ILE A 36 1.05 8.70 -4.08
N LYS A 37 1.36 7.49 -3.61
CA LYS A 37 2.29 7.25 -2.49
C LYS A 37 3.76 7.17 -2.93
N LYS A 38 4.06 7.54 -4.17
CA LYS A 38 5.39 7.46 -4.81
C LYS A 38 5.92 6.03 -4.96
N GLY A 39 5.03 5.04 -5.05
CA GLY A 39 5.35 3.68 -5.43
C GLY A 39 5.60 3.55 -6.92
N SER A 40 6.30 2.50 -7.32
CA SER A 40 6.60 2.21 -8.73
C SER A 40 5.46 1.50 -9.44
N SER A 41 4.73 0.64 -8.72
CA SER A 41 3.60 -0.12 -9.28
C SER A 41 2.70 -0.65 -8.16
N GLY A 42 1.51 -1.11 -8.54
CA GLY A 42 0.63 -1.82 -7.62
C GLY A 42 -0.59 -2.42 -8.28
N TYR A 43 -1.17 -3.39 -7.60
CA TYR A 43 -2.31 -4.14 -8.09
C TYR A 43 -3.21 -4.62 -6.94
N CYS A 44 -4.39 -5.10 -7.31
CA CYS A 44 -5.36 -5.65 -6.37
C CYS A 44 -4.96 -7.09 -6.00
N ARG A 45 -4.46 -7.30 -4.78
CA ARG A 45 -4.07 -8.61 -4.23
C ARG A 45 -4.95 -8.95 -3.04
N TRP A 46 -5.64 -10.09 -3.07
CA TRP A 46 -6.52 -10.53 -1.98
C TRP A 46 -7.54 -9.46 -1.55
N LEU A 47 -8.18 -8.82 -2.53
CA LEU A 47 -9.15 -7.73 -2.34
C LEU A 47 -8.58 -6.46 -1.67
N ALA A 48 -7.26 -6.33 -1.56
CA ALA A 48 -6.58 -5.15 -1.06
C ALA A 48 -5.49 -4.65 -2.03
N CYS A 49 -5.21 -3.36 -2.01
CA CYS A 49 -4.15 -2.78 -2.83
C CYS A 49 -2.77 -3.10 -2.27
N TYR A 50 -1.93 -3.71 -3.10
CA TYR A 50 -0.53 -4.02 -2.81
C TYR A 50 0.38 -3.22 -3.73
N CYS A 51 1.41 -2.59 -3.16
CA CYS A 51 2.33 -1.73 -3.88
C CYS A 51 3.76 -2.24 -3.82
N TYR A 52 4.53 -1.89 -4.85
CA TYR A 52 5.97 -2.09 -4.95
C TYR A 52 6.69 -0.74 -5.06
N GLY A 53 7.96 -0.69 -4.65
CA GLY A 53 8.78 0.50 -4.84
C GLY A 53 8.37 1.68 -3.96
N LEU A 54 7.71 1.43 -2.83
CA LEU A 54 7.29 2.49 -1.92
C LEU A 54 8.51 3.02 -1.14
N PRO A 55 8.62 4.35 -0.93
CA PRO A 55 9.66 4.92 -0.08
C PRO A 55 9.49 4.52 1.38
N ASP A 56 10.57 4.38 2.15
CA ASP A 56 10.56 3.92 3.56
C ASP A 56 9.61 4.67 4.49
N ARG A 57 9.43 5.97 4.28
CA ARG A 57 8.49 6.81 5.03
C ARG A 57 7.01 6.37 4.97
N VAL A 58 6.64 5.58 3.96
CA VAL A 58 5.22 5.35 3.62
C VAL A 58 4.35 4.50 4.56
N LYS A 59 4.76 3.80 5.62
CA LYS A 59 3.83 2.92 6.41
C LYS A 59 2.90 2.00 5.57
N VAL A 60 3.31 0.75 5.41
CA VAL A 60 2.46 -0.32 4.86
C VAL A 60 1.77 -1.07 5.98
N TRP A 61 0.68 -1.76 5.66
CA TRP A 61 -0.06 -2.57 6.61
C TRP A 61 0.79 -3.72 7.15
N SER A 62 0.74 -3.95 8.46
CA SER A 62 1.37 -5.08 9.13
C SER A 62 0.40 -5.71 10.14
N TYR A 63 0.49 -7.03 10.33
CA TYR A 63 -0.31 -7.72 11.35
C TYR A 63 0.00 -7.20 12.77
N ALA A 64 1.26 -6.87 13.06
CA ALA A 64 1.71 -6.42 14.38
C ALA A 64 1.13 -5.04 14.75
N THR A 65 0.96 -4.15 13.79
CA THR A 65 0.51 -2.76 14.02
C THR A 65 -0.90 -2.49 13.48
N ASN A 66 -1.67 -3.53 13.17
CA ASN A 66 -3.00 -3.38 12.60
C ASN A 66 -3.93 -2.66 13.59
N THR A 67 -4.53 -1.54 13.14
CA THR A 67 -5.54 -0.76 13.88
C THR A 67 -6.94 -0.92 13.31
N CYS A 68 -7.10 -1.66 12.22
CA CYS A 68 -8.39 -1.87 11.59
C CYS A 68 -9.43 -2.43 12.57
N GLY A 69 -10.54 -1.71 12.74
CA GLY A 69 -11.63 -2.10 13.64
C GLY A 69 -11.34 -1.92 15.13
N LYS A 70 -10.17 -1.39 15.51
CA LYS A 70 -9.89 -0.94 16.88
C LYS A 70 -10.56 0.43 17.08
N LYS A 71 -11.83 0.40 17.46
CA LYS A 71 -12.54 1.56 18.02
C LYS A 71 -12.10 1.80 19.46
#